data_AF-A0A956AKE8-F1
#
_entry.id   AF-A0A956AKE8-F1
#
_cell.length_a   1.000
_cell.length_b   1.000
_cell.length_c   1.000
_cell.angle_alpha   90.00
_cell.angle_beta   90.00
_cell.angle_gamma   90.00
#
_symmetry.space_group_name_H-M   'P 1'
#
loop_
_entity.id
_entity.type
_entity.pdbx_description
1 polymer ?
#
loop_
_entity_poly.entity_id
_entity_poly.type
_entity_poly.pdbx_seq_one_letter_code
_entity_poly.pdbx_strand_id
1 'polypeptide(L)'
;MRAPHHALGFLFCSVALAGALGAGCKAGGSAQGGAHHPLLPQREVTLSVVGTNDVHGRVGRMALIGGYVNNLRSARARDGGAVVLLDAGDIFQGTLESNMAEGAPMVAAFNALRYDAAALGNHEFDYGPVGPDATPSSPDQDPRGALLARVAEMR
;
A
#
# COMPACT_ATOMS: atom_id res chain seq x y z
N MET A 1 -25.50 -27.09 -27.31
CA MET A 1 -25.23 -27.40 -25.89
C MET A 1 -24.62 -26.16 -25.26
N ARG A 2 -25.33 -25.51 -24.33
CA ARG A 2 -24.97 -24.21 -23.75
C ARG A 2 -24.62 -24.46 -22.28
N ALA A 3 -23.36 -24.24 -21.90
CA ALA A 3 -22.94 -24.35 -20.50
C ALA A 3 -23.39 -23.11 -19.70
N PRO A 4 -23.75 -23.25 -18.42
CA PRO A 4 -24.13 -22.10 -17.59
C PRO A 4 -22.88 -21.38 -17.05
N HIS A 5 -22.94 -20.05 -17.07
CA HIS A 5 -21.98 -19.20 -16.39
C HIS A 5 -22.29 -19.16 -14.90
N HIS A 6 -21.35 -19.61 -14.06
CA HIS A 6 -21.41 -19.37 -12.62
C HIS A 6 -20.94 -17.94 -12.33
N ALA A 7 -21.88 -17.07 -11.98
CA ALA A 7 -21.58 -15.74 -11.45
C ALA A 7 -21.12 -15.89 -10.00
N LEU A 8 -19.83 -15.64 -9.75
CA LEU A 8 -19.27 -15.53 -8.41
C LEU A 8 -19.61 -14.14 -7.87
N GLY A 9 -20.62 -14.06 -7.00
CA GLY A 9 -21.01 -12.82 -6.34
C GLY A 9 -19.97 -12.40 -5.30
N PHE A 10 -19.31 -11.26 -5.50
CA PHE A 10 -18.50 -10.63 -4.46
C PHE A 10 -19.40 -9.84 -3.52
N LEU A 11 -19.39 -10.22 -2.24
CA LEU A 11 -20.05 -9.51 -1.16
C LEU A 11 -19.25 -8.24 -0.85
N PHE A 12 -19.74 -7.08 -1.29
CA PHE A 12 -19.24 -5.79 -0.84
C PHE A 12 -19.86 -5.47 0.53
N CYS A 13 -19.06 -5.50 1.59
CA CYS A 13 -19.45 -4.94 2.88
C CYS A 13 -19.27 -3.42 2.82
N SER A 14 -20.34 -2.68 2.52
CA SER A 14 -20.35 -1.22 2.58
C SER A 14 -20.86 -0.81 3.96
N VAL A 15 -19.98 -0.33 4.83
CA VAL A 15 -20.41 0.30 6.08
C VAL A 15 -20.84 1.72 5.76
N ALA A 16 -22.15 1.93 5.59
CA ALA A 16 -22.74 3.26 5.57
C ALA A 16 -23.00 3.70 7.02
N LEU A 17 -22.25 4.69 7.50
CA LEU A 17 -22.54 5.33 8.78
C LEU A 17 -23.65 6.36 8.58
N ALA A 18 -24.91 5.94 8.73
CA ALA A 18 -26.06 6.83 8.76
C ALA A 18 -26.20 7.45 10.15
N GLY A 19 -25.80 8.72 10.30
CA GLY A 19 -26.11 9.53 11.48
C GLY A 19 -27.54 10.06 11.37
N ALA A 20 -28.44 9.56 12.22
CA ALA A 20 -29.83 9.97 12.28
C ALA A 20 -30.12 10.87 13.49
N LEU A 21 -30.80 11.99 13.16
CA LEU A 21 -31.84 12.71 13.91
C LEU A 21 -31.43 13.57 15.10
N GLY A 22 -31.48 14.88 14.84
CA GLY A 22 -31.65 15.90 15.86
C GLY A 22 -33.09 15.97 16.40
N ALA A 23 -33.19 16.49 17.62
CA ALA A 23 -34.38 17.12 18.16
C ALA A 23 -33.95 18.50 18.66
N GLY A 24 -34.52 19.56 18.08
CA GLY A 24 -34.15 20.95 18.33
C GLY A 24 -34.85 21.59 19.51
N CYS A 25 -34.37 22.77 19.90
CA CYS A 25 -35.18 23.85 20.47
C CYS A 25 -34.52 25.23 20.26
N LYS A 26 -35.17 25.99 19.36
CA LYS A 26 -35.33 27.45 19.17
C LYS A 26 -34.30 28.49 19.68
N ALA A 27 -33.77 29.19 18.66
CA ALA A 27 -33.85 30.64 18.40
C ALA A 27 -33.32 31.64 19.43
N GLY A 28 -32.24 32.34 19.04
CA GLY A 28 -31.87 33.65 19.54
C GLY A 28 -30.67 34.24 18.79
N GLY A 29 -30.92 35.27 17.98
CA GLY A 29 -29.95 36.36 17.80
C GLY A 29 -29.13 36.41 16.51
N SER A 30 -29.37 37.50 15.79
CA SER A 30 -28.36 38.29 15.05
C SER A 30 -27.91 37.79 13.68
N ALA A 31 -28.55 38.34 12.65
CA ALA A 31 -28.05 38.38 11.30
C ALA A 31 -26.67 39.06 11.26
N GLN A 32 -25.62 38.28 11.00
CA GLN A 32 -24.37 38.81 10.45
C GLN A 32 -24.25 38.32 9.02
N GLY A 33 -24.23 39.28 8.08
CA GLY A 33 -23.90 39.04 6.68
C GLY A 33 -22.43 38.63 6.57
N GLY A 34 -22.16 37.33 6.73
CA GLY A 34 -20.90 36.73 6.30
C GLY A 34 -20.96 36.51 4.80
N ALA A 35 -19.94 36.99 4.08
CA ALA A 35 -19.76 36.65 2.67
C ALA A 35 -19.72 35.12 2.54
N HIS A 36 -20.77 34.54 1.95
CA HIS A 36 -20.79 33.14 1.57
C HIS A 36 -19.72 32.95 0.50
N HIS A 37 -18.53 32.53 0.91
CA HIS A 37 -17.59 31.91 -0.03
C HIS A 37 -18.34 30.68 -0.58
N PRO A 38 -18.62 30.60 -1.89
CA PRO A 38 -19.33 29.48 -2.43
C PRO A 38 -18.53 28.22 -2.10
N LEU A 39 -19.10 27.36 -1.26
CA LEU A 39 -18.53 26.05 -0.98
C LEU A 39 -18.46 25.33 -2.32
N LEU A 40 -17.23 25.16 -2.84
CA LEU A 40 -17.02 24.33 -4.00
C LEU A 40 -17.71 22.99 -3.75
N PRO A 41 -18.46 22.45 -4.73
CA PRO A 41 -19.13 21.17 -4.55
C PRO A 41 -18.08 20.16 -4.09
N GLN A 42 -18.30 19.61 -2.89
CA GLN A 42 -17.38 18.64 -2.30
C GLN A 42 -17.40 17.40 -3.20
N ARG A 43 -16.35 17.24 -4.01
CA ARG A 43 -16.23 16.08 -4.89
C ARG A 43 -15.90 14.87 -4.01
N GLU A 44 -16.83 13.93 -3.93
CA GLU A 44 -16.56 12.64 -3.30
C GLU A 44 -15.51 11.88 -4.14
N VAL A 45 -14.48 11.36 -3.48
CA VAL A 45 -13.40 10.59 -4.11
C VAL A 45 -13.32 9.26 -3.41
N THR A 46 -13.40 8.16 -4.17
CA THR A 46 -13.13 6.85 -3.61
C THR A 46 -11.64 6.55 -3.61
N LEU A 47 -11.07 6.40 -2.43
CA LEU A 47 -9.69 5.96 -2.22
C LEU A 47 -9.68 4.48 -1.84
N SER A 48 -9.00 3.64 -2.62
CA SER A 48 -8.76 2.24 -2.25
C SER A 48 -7.39 2.10 -1.62
N VAL A 49 -7.33 1.69 -0.37
CA VAL A 49 -6.07 1.39 0.33
C VAL A 49 -5.85 -0.12 0.28
N VAL A 50 -4.72 -0.53 -0.30
CA VAL A 50 -4.31 -1.93 -0.44
C VAL A 50 -3.02 -2.12 0.32
N GLY A 51 -2.97 -3.17 1.15
CA GLY A 51 -1.80 -3.50 1.96
C GLY A 51 -1.28 -4.90 1.70
N THR A 52 0.03 -5.05 1.69
CA THR A 52 0.71 -6.34 1.86
C THR A 52 1.59 -6.30 3.11
N ASN A 53 2.03 -7.46 3.56
CA ASN A 53 3.00 -7.66 4.64
C ASN A 53 3.65 -9.01 4.46
N ASP A 54 4.82 -9.19 5.07
CA ASP A 54 5.47 -10.49 5.21
C ASP A 54 5.60 -11.21 3.86
N VAL A 55 5.89 -10.46 2.80
CA VAL A 55 6.01 -11.02 1.44
C VAL A 55 7.20 -11.97 1.35
N HIS A 56 8.20 -11.79 2.22
CA HIS A 56 9.25 -12.76 2.49
C HIS A 56 9.90 -13.32 1.21
N GLY A 57 10.39 -12.43 0.34
CA GLY A 57 11.14 -12.82 -0.86
C GLY A 57 10.31 -13.53 -1.93
N ARG A 58 8.99 -13.65 -1.78
CA ARG A 58 8.12 -14.41 -2.71
C ARG A 58 7.83 -13.64 -3.99
N VAL A 59 8.86 -13.42 -4.80
CA VAL A 59 8.81 -12.67 -6.08
C VAL A 59 7.69 -13.19 -6.98
N GLY A 60 7.49 -14.51 -7.06
CA GLY A 60 6.43 -15.12 -7.86
C GLY A 60 5.01 -14.68 -7.48
N ARG A 61 4.75 -14.34 -6.21
CA ARG A 61 3.44 -13.83 -5.77
C ARG A 61 3.18 -12.39 -6.23
N MET A 62 4.23 -11.63 -6.53
CA MET A 62 4.12 -10.22 -6.93
C MET A 62 3.39 -10.06 -8.26
N ALA A 63 3.46 -11.06 -9.15
CA ALA A 63 2.69 -11.07 -10.40
C ALA A 63 1.17 -11.10 -10.15
N LEU A 64 0.71 -11.88 -9.15
CA LEU A 64 -0.70 -11.96 -8.78
C LEU A 64 -1.19 -10.64 -8.16
N ILE A 65 -0.38 -10.07 -7.25
CA ILE A 65 -0.66 -8.75 -6.65
C ILE A 65 -0.71 -7.69 -7.74
N GLY A 66 0.20 -7.73 -8.72
CA GLY A 66 0.20 -6.82 -9.86
C GLY A 66 -1.05 -6.89 -10.72
N GLY A 67 -1.53 -8.10 -11.03
CA GLY A 67 -2.81 -8.27 -11.72
C GLY A 67 -3.98 -7.64 -10.96
N TYR A 68 -4.03 -7.88 -9.65
CA TYR A 68 -5.06 -7.32 -8.78
C TYR A 68 -5.00 -5.78 -8.73
N VAL A 69 -3.84 -5.20 -8.44
CA VAL A 69 -3.64 -3.76 -8.32
C VAL A 69 -3.91 -3.06 -9.65
N ASN A 70 -3.50 -3.63 -10.78
CA ASN A 70 -3.75 -3.06 -12.11
C ASN A 70 -5.25 -3.03 -12.46
N ASN A 71 -5.98 -4.08 -12.13
CA ASN A 71 -7.44 -4.12 -12.29
C ASN A 71 -8.12 -3.07 -11.40
N LEU A 72 -7.67 -2.94 -10.15
CA LEU A 72 -8.22 -1.96 -9.21
C LEU A 72 -7.94 -0.51 -9.65
N ARG A 73 -6.71 -0.21 -10.07
CA ARG A 73 -6.33 1.09 -10.64
C ARG A 73 -7.18 1.41 -11.88
N SER A 74 -7.39 0.43 -12.76
CA SER A 74 -8.25 0.59 -13.94
C SER A 74 -9.71 0.86 -13.57
N ALA A 75 -10.22 0.26 -12.49
CA ALA A 75 -11.57 0.50 -12.00
C ALA A 75 -11.71 1.90 -11.38
N ARG A 76 -10.75 2.31 -10.53
CA ARG A 76 -10.73 3.64 -9.90
C ARG A 76 -10.52 4.78 -10.90
N ALA A 77 -9.78 4.54 -11.98
CA ALA A 77 -9.63 5.52 -13.07
C ALA A 77 -10.97 5.87 -13.74
N ARG A 78 -11.96 4.94 -13.76
CA ARG A 78 -13.27 5.15 -14.40
C ARG A 78 -14.22 6.00 -13.57
N ASP A 79 -14.05 6.04 -12.25
CA ASP A 79 -14.87 6.85 -11.32
C ASP A 79 -14.10 8.04 -10.73
N GLY A 80 -12.89 8.31 -11.22
CA GLY A 80 -12.05 9.42 -10.76
C GLY A 80 -11.53 9.25 -9.34
N GLY A 81 -11.48 8.00 -8.84
CA GLY A 81 -10.86 7.58 -7.59
C GLY A 81 -9.36 7.30 -7.73
N ALA A 82 -8.76 6.78 -6.67
CA ALA A 82 -7.32 6.46 -6.61
C ALA A 82 -7.04 5.18 -5.82
N VAL A 83 -5.84 4.63 -5.98
CA VAL A 83 -5.34 3.48 -5.22
C VAL A 83 -4.05 3.89 -4.50
N VAL A 84 -3.95 3.55 -3.23
CA VAL A 84 -2.72 3.64 -2.43
C VAL A 84 -2.30 2.23 -2.07
N LEU A 85 -1.10 1.84 -2.46
CA LEU A 85 -0.51 0.51 -2.27
C LEU A 85 0.62 0.60 -1.25
N LEU A 86 0.48 -0.11 -0.13
CA LEU A 86 1.38 -0.05 1.01
C LEU A 86 1.90 -1.45 1.37
N ASP A 87 3.11 -1.51 1.93
CA ASP A 87 3.64 -2.72 2.55
C ASP A 87 4.01 -2.50 4.02
N ALA A 88 3.80 -3.50 4.88
CA ALA A 88 4.09 -3.41 6.31
C ALA A 88 5.45 -3.99 6.75
N GLY A 89 6.32 -4.38 5.82
CA GLY A 89 7.67 -4.86 6.10
C GLY A 89 7.85 -6.37 5.91
N ASP A 90 9.07 -6.83 6.21
CA ASP A 90 9.56 -8.19 5.99
C ASP A 90 9.46 -8.61 4.52
N ILE A 91 10.19 -7.85 3.70
CA ILE A 91 10.12 -7.88 2.24
C ILE A 91 11.18 -8.79 1.64
N PHE A 92 12.43 -8.66 2.10
CA PHE A 92 13.59 -9.09 1.32
C PHE A 92 13.94 -10.57 1.44
N GLN A 93 13.93 -11.13 2.64
CA GLN A 93 14.35 -12.52 2.86
C GLN A 93 13.22 -13.52 2.67
N GLY A 94 13.53 -14.80 2.42
CA GLY A 94 12.57 -15.91 2.64
C GLY A 94 12.52 -16.93 1.51
N THR A 95 13.17 -16.63 0.39
CA THR A 95 13.33 -17.52 -0.77
C THR A 95 14.78 -17.52 -1.23
N LEU A 96 15.21 -18.57 -1.93
CA LEU A 96 16.59 -18.69 -2.39
C LEU A 96 16.96 -17.55 -3.36
N GLU A 97 16.09 -17.28 -4.33
CA GLU A 97 16.28 -16.25 -5.34
C GLU A 97 16.38 -14.84 -4.74
N SER A 98 15.62 -14.55 -3.68
CA SER A 98 15.66 -13.25 -3.03
C SER A 98 16.84 -13.16 -2.05
N ASN A 99 17.12 -14.22 -1.30
CA ASN A 99 18.23 -14.27 -0.34
C ASN A 99 19.59 -14.16 -1.02
N MET A 100 19.80 -14.87 -2.13
CA MET A 100 21.08 -14.82 -2.87
C MET A 100 21.40 -13.45 -3.47
N ALA A 101 20.39 -12.59 -3.58
CA ALA A 101 20.52 -11.25 -4.13
C ALA A 101 20.16 -10.16 -3.12
N GLU A 102 20.11 -10.49 -1.81
CA GLU A 102 19.83 -9.53 -0.73
C GLU A 102 18.59 -8.67 -1.02
N GLY A 103 17.49 -9.30 -1.46
CA GLY A 103 16.22 -8.62 -1.72
C GLY A 103 16.09 -7.84 -3.03
N ALA A 104 17.13 -7.75 -3.87
CA ALA A 104 17.06 -6.97 -5.12
C ALA A 104 15.87 -7.36 -6.05
N PRO A 105 15.53 -8.66 -6.23
CA PRO A 105 14.35 -9.05 -7.00
C PRO A 105 13.03 -8.50 -6.45
N MET A 106 12.91 -8.41 -5.12
CA MET A 106 11.73 -7.84 -4.48
C MET A 106 11.66 -6.32 -4.66
N VAL A 107 12.80 -5.61 -4.55
CA VAL A 107 12.88 -4.18 -4.88
C VAL A 107 12.44 -3.93 -6.33
N ALA A 108 12.91 -4.73 -7.28
CA ALA A 108 12.48 -4.64 -8.68
C ALA A 108 10.96 -4.84 -8.84
N ALA A 109 10.39 -5.81 -8.12
CA ALA A 109 8.94 -6.05 -8.13
C ALA A 109 8.15 -4.88 -7.52
N PHE A 110 8.60 -4.32 -6.38
CA PHE A 110 7.95 -3.19 -5.71
C PHE A 110 7.96 -1.94 -6.60
N ASN A 111 9.10 -1.65 -7.24
CA ASN A 111 9.23 -0.56 -8.21
C ASN A 111 8.30 -0.76 -9.42
N ALA A 112 8.22 -1.98 -9.96
CA ALA A 112 7.33 -2.29 -11.08
C ALA A 112 5.84 -2.13 -10.72
N LEU A 113 5.49 -2.48 -9.48
CA LEU A 113 4.13 -2.37 -8.95
C LEU A 113 3.78 -0.95 -8.49
N ARG A 114 4.77 -0.07 -8.34
CA ARG A 114 4.63 1.29 -7.79
C ARG A 114 3.95 1.25 -6.43
N TYR A 115 4.60 0.61 -5.46
CA TYR A 115 4.24 0.79 -4.06
C TYR A 115 4.43 2.25 -3.65
N ASP A 116 3.49 2.80 -2.88
CA ASP A 116 3.53 4.19 -2.45
C ASP A 116 4.37 4.37 -1.17
N ALA A 117 4.38 3.37 -0.30
CA ALA A 117 5.27 3.31 0.86
C ALA A 117 5.43 1.86 1.36
N ALA A 118 6.52 1.63 2.07
CA ALA A 118 6.76 0.40 2.82
C ALA A 118 7.30 0.74 4.21
N ALA A 119 6.85 0.01 5.22
CA ALA A 119 7.49 0.02 6.53
C ALA A 119 8.73 -0.89 6.52
N LEU A 120 9.62 -0.68 7.50
CA LEU A 120 10.69 -1.61 7.79
C LEU A 120 10.21 -2.61 8.85
N GLY A 121 10.33 -3.90 8.54
CA GLY A 121 10.19 -5.01 9.47
C GLY A 121 11.53 -5.39 10.09
N ASN A 122 11.55 -6.45 10.90
CA ASN A 122 12.78 -6.91 11.54
C ASN A 122 13.72 -7.58 10.54
N HIS A 123 13.19 -8.21 9.49
CA HIS A 123 13.98 -8.96 8.52
C HIS A 123 14.67 -8.10 7.46
N GLU A 124 14.36 -6.81 7.41
CA GLU A 124 15.11 -5.84 6.60
C GLU A 124 16.58 -5.70 7.07
N PHE A 125 16.91 -6.13 8.30
CA PHE A 125 18.24 -6.02 8.89
C PHE A 125 19.07 -7.32 8.83
N ASP A 126 18.54 -8.39 8.22
CA ASP A 126 19.19 -9.72 8.23
C ASP A 126 20.50 -9.80 7.45
N TYR A 127 20.70 -8.91 6.46
CA TYR A 127 21.88 -8.92 5.60
C TYR A 127 23.04 -8.08 6.15
N GLY A 128 22.83 -7.31 7.22
CA GLY A 128 23.91 -6.62 7.91
C GLY A 128 24.66 -5.56 7.06
N PRO A 129 25.99 -5.43 7.24
CA PRO A 129 26.81 -4.51 6.46
C PRO A 129 26.91 -4.88 4.98
N VAL A 130 27.38 -3.92 4.17
CA VAL A 130 27.73 -4.23 2.78
C VAL A 130 28.87 -5.23 2.76
N GLY A 131 28.64 -6.39 2.12
CA GLY A 131 29.63 -7.46 2.02
C GLY A 131 29.00 -8.83 2.30
N PRO A 132 29.83 -9.87 2.47
CA PRO A 132 29.35 -11.23 2.68
C PRO A 132 28.89 -11.51 4.12
N ASP A 133 29.20 -10.63 5.06
CA ASP A 133 28.97 -10.85 6.49
C ASP A 133 27.60 -10.29 6.91
N ALA A 134 26.75 -11.13 7.49
CA ALA A 134 25.46 -10.70 8.05
C ALA A 134 25.60 -9.91 9.37
N THR A 135 26.78 -9.95 10.00
CA THR A 135 27.06 -9.27 11.27
C THR A 135 28.35 -8.46 11.14
N PRO A 136 28.36 -7.19 11.56
CA PRO A 136 29.60 -6.41 11.61
C PRO A 136 30.69 -7.10 12.44
N SER A 137 31.87 -7.24 11.84
CA SER A 137 33.09 -7.76 12.50
C SER A 137 34.02 -6.65 12.99
N SER A 138 33.72 -5.40 12.65
CA SER A 138 34.45 -4.21 13.10
C SER A 138 33.52 -3.00 13.30
N PRO A 139 33.91 -1.99 14.11
CA PRO A 139 33.09 -0.80 14.34
C PRO A 139 32.83 0.06 13.10
N ASP A 140 33.64 -0.07 12.05
CA ASP A 140 33.52 0.71 10.82
C ASP A 140 32.45 0.17 9.87
N GLN A 141 31.93 -1.03 10.11
CA GLN A 141 30.89 -1.66 9.31
C GLN A 141 29.50 -1.26 9.82
N ASP A 142 28.73 -0.51 9.02
CA ASP A 142 27.34 -0.16 9.37
C ASP A 142 26.45 -1.40 9.29
N PRO A 143 25.80 -1.85 10.37
CA PRO A 143 24.90 -3.01 10.37
C PRO A 143 23.68 -2.87 9.44
N ARG A 144 23.43 -1.68 8.89
CA ARG A 144 22.32 -1.39 7.97
C ARG A 144 22.79 -1.28 6.53
N GLY A 145 24.05 -1.57 6.24
CA GLY A 145 24.67 -1.32 4.93
C GLY A 145 23.88 -1.93 3.76
N ALA A 146 23.53 -3.22 3.85
CA ALA A 146 22.75 -3.91 2.83
C ALA A 146 21.33 -3.32 2.69
N LEU A 147 20.68 -3.03 3.83
CA LEU A 147 19.36 -2.36 3.85
C LEU A 147 19.40 -1.01 3.12
N LEU A 148 20.36 -0.15 3.47
CA LEU A 148 20.50 1.18 2.88
C LEU A 148 20.78 1.10 1.37
N ALA A 149 21.55 0.09 0.92
CA ALA A 149 21.77 -0.16 -0.50
C ALA A 149 20.46 -0.50 -1.23
N ARG A 150 19.59 -1.33 -0.64
CA ARG A 150 18.28 -1.66 -1.23
C ARG A 150 17.30 -0.50 -1.19
N VAL A 151 17.26 0.27 -0.11
CA VAL A 151 16.42 1.48 -0.01
C VAL A 151 16.80 2.50 -1.08
N ALA A 152 18.09 2.64 -1.40
CA ALA A 152 18.56 3.54 -2.46
C ALA A 152 18.10 3.13 -3.87
N GLU A 153 17.67 1.88 -4.07
CA GLU A 153 17.17 1.36 -5.34
C GLU A 153 15.63 1.49 -5.49
N MET A 154 14.90 1.75 -4.39
CA MET A 154 13.45 1.93 -4.41
C MET A 154 13.06 3.29 -5.02
N ARG A 155 11.99 3.32 -5.83
CA ARG A 155 11.58 4.48 -6.65
C ARG A 155 10.08 4.72 -6.66
#